data_AF-A0A934DTF0-F1
#
_entry.id   AF-A0A934DTF0-F1
#
_cell.length_a   1.000
_cell.length_b   1.000
_cell.length_c   1.000
_cell.angle_alpha   90.00
_cell.angle_beta   90.00
_cell.angle_gamma   90.00
#
_symmetry.space_group_name_H-M   'P 1'
#
loop_
_entity.id
_entity.type
_entity.pdbx_description
1 polymer ?
#
loop_
_entity_poly.entity_id
_entity_poly.type
_entity_poly.pdbx_seq_one_letter_code
_entity_poly.pdbx_strand_id
1 'polypeptide(L)'
;MTPGLIDPTTGESAAGNYFYEPKYNPYERTATYQLEKGVRLNPGVLHTLVIYPPADEKDITGIRAFDGAPLEKKKTVSFMTSETVTDPSHDVDDVWPVVDWCNETVGPPKLPAVRTVIGKCVGCHGGTNPMGRMDLSSPDAIRTSSIGVLAAEVVPLDHVGNTSQTPMIFGQGMPRIDPGNPGNSYLLYKLIINELNYPSPGDPAASDPFWERGLPPLEPPSNEEIQRLRDSFVWMDPMPVGGRLLADDMRALVVWIAQGAHMAQCVP
;
A
#
# COMPACT_ATOMS: atom_id res chain seq x y z
N MET A 1 1.79 11.81 32.15
CA MET A 1 2.25 13.09 31.57
C MET A 1 1.75 13.14 30.13
N THR A 2 0.88 14.10 29.84
CA THR A 2 0.41 14.53 28.50
C THR A 2 1.54 15.13 27.67
N PRO A 3 1.50 15.07 26.33
CA PRO A 3 0.92 16.17 25.52
C PRO A 3 -0.17 15.63 24.55
N GLY A 4 -1.16 16.37 24.08
CA GLY A 4 -1.05 17.72 23.56
C GLY A 4 -1.93 17.84 22.31
N LEU A 5 -3.24 17.77 22.54
CA LEU A 5 -4.26 17.97 21.52
C LEU A 5 -5.24 18.99 22.07
N ILE A 6 -5.23 20.17 21.46
CA ILE A 6 -6.13 21.26 21.80
C ILE A 6 -7.54 20.82 21.38
N ASP A 7 -8.44 20.67 22.34
CA ASP A 7 -9.87 20.61 22.03
C ASP A 7 -10.24 21.88 21.24
N PRO A 8 -10.75 21.76 20.00
CA PRO A 8 -11.01 22.92 19.12
C PRO A 8 -12.09 23.87 19.67
N THR A 9 -12.82 23.45 20.70
CA THR A 9 -13.88 24.19 21.37
C THR A 9 -13.39 24.80 22.69
N THR A 10 -12.52 24.11 23.43
CA THR A 10 -12.16 24.49 24.82
C THR A 10 -10.71 24.93 25.02
N GLY A 11 -9.78 24.61 24.12
CA GLY A 11 -8.40 25.04 24.23
C GLY A 11 -7.49 24.19 25.15
N GLU A 12 -8.03 23.15 25.80
CA GLU A 12 -7.31 22.34 26.79
C GLU A 12 -6.64 21.09 26.19
N SER A 13 -5.61 20.54 26.85
CA SER A 13 -4.80 19.40 26.40
C SER A 13 -4.84 18.23 27.41
N ALA A 14 -5.45 17.10 27.05
CA ALA A 14 -5.57 15.90 27.90
C ALA A 14 -4.47 14.84 27.66
N ALA A 15 -3.96 14.23 28.73
CA ALA A 15 -2.87 13.23 28.71
C ALA A 15 -3.28 11.94 27.99
N GLY A 16 -2.98 11.82 26.70
CA GLY A 16 -3.43 10.68 25.90
C GLY A 16 -2.30 9.86 25.29
N ASN A 17 -2.42 8.54 25.36
CA ASN A 17 -1.85 7.64 24.35
C ASN A 17 -2.75 7.74 23.11
N TYR A 18 -2.17 7.92 21.92
CA TYR A 18 -2.92 8.00 20.68
C TYR A 18 -2.81 6.67 19.94
N PHE A 19 -3.95 6.14 19.52
CA PHE A 19 -4.00 5.02 18.59
C PHE A 19 -4.04 5.57 17.17
N TYR A 20 -3.08 5.16 16.35
CA TYR A 20 -3.01 5.52 14.95
C TYR A 20 -3.25 4.24 14.16
N GLU A 21 -4.26 4.22 13.28
CA GLU A 21 -4.39 3.15 12.31
C GLU A 21 -3.41 3.43 11.15
N PRO A 22 -2.34 2.63 10.97
CA PRO A 22 -1.39 2.86 9.90
C PRO A 22 -2.03 2.57 8.54
N LYS A 23 -1.83 3.47 7.58
CA LYS A 23 -2.07 3.20 6.17
C LYS A 23 -0.76 2.73 5.54
N TYR A 24 -0.78 1.59 4.86
CA TYR A 24 0.42 1.06 4.21
C TYR A 24 0.34 1.19 2.69
N ASN A 25 1.32 1.86 2.11
CA ASN A 25 1.58 1.85 0.67
C ASN A 25 2.62 0.75 0.35
N PRO A 26 2.21 -0.40 -0.20
CA PRO A 26 3.14 -1.51 -0.45
C PRO A 26 4.15 -1.23 -1.56
N TYR A 27 3.81 -0.38 -2.54
CA TYR A 27 4.74 -0.06 -3.64
C TYR A 27 5.85 0.87 -3.18
N GLU A 28 5.50 1.92 -2.44
CA GLU A 28 6.47 2.89 -1.90
C GLU A 28 7.10 2.42 -0.58
N ARG A 29 6.58 1.35 0.00
CA ARG A 29 7.00 0.77 1.29
C ARG A 29 6.91 1.78 2.44
N THR A 30 5.89 2.63 2.38
CA THR A 30 5.64 3.67 3.37
C THR A 30 4.47 3.26 4.26
N ALA A 31 4.66 3.35 5.57
CA ALA A 31 3.58 3.27 6.54
C ALA A 31 3.30 4.68 7.09
N THR A 32 2.11 5.19 6.81
CA THR A 32 1.69 6.54 7.21
C THR A 32 0.79 6.45 8.42
N TYR A 33 1.18 7.15 9.49
CA TYR A 33 0.40 7.30 10.72
C TYR A 33 -0.22 8.69 10.72
N GLN A 34 -1.54 8.76 10.50
CA GLN A 34 -2.27 10.02 10.42
C GLN A 34 -3.12 10.24 11.68
N LEU A 35 -3.14 11.48 12.17
CA LEU A 35 -4.11 11.89 13.17
C LEU A 35 -5.53 11.83 12.59
N GLU A 36 -6.52 11.61 13.46
CA GLU A 36 -7.93 11.66 13.03
C GLU A 36 -8.29 13.02 12.41
N LYS A 37 -9.36 13.04 11.61
CA LYS A 37 -9.81 14.27 10.97
C LYS A 37 -10.16 15.32 12.02
N GLY A 38 -9.54 16.50 11.93
CA GLY A 38 -9.75 17.63 12.85
C GLY A 38 -8.81 17.63 14.05
N VAL A 39 -8.01 16.58 14.23
CA VAL A 39 -7.05 16.44 15.33
C VAL A 39 -5.70 17.06 14.90
N ARG A 40 -5.07 17.87 15.76
CA ARG A 40 -3.82 18.60 15.52
C ARG A 40 -2.80 18.45 16.65
N LEU A 41 -1.52 18.36 16.29
CA LEU A 41 -0.43 18.51 17.26
C LEU A 41 -0.34 19.95 17.75
N ASN A 42 0.07 20.14 19.01
CA ASN A 42 0.34 21.48 19.55
C ASN A 42 1.38 22.23 18.68
N PRO A 43 1.14 23.50 18.28
CA PRO A 43 2.07 24.30 17.50
C PRO A 43 3.26 24.79 18.33
N GLY A 44 4.41 24.99 17.68
CA GLY A 44 5.64 25.47 18.34
C GLY A 44 6.21 24.52 19.40
N VAL A 45 5.81 23.25 19.39
CA VAL A 45 6.20 22.26 20.40
C VAL A 45 7.10 21.21 19.78
N LEU A 46 8.15 20.83 20.51
CA LEU A 46 8.95 19.65 20.18
C LEU A 46 8.17 18.38 20.52
N HIS A 47 7.80 17.63 19.50
CA HIS A 47 7.18 16.31 19.61
C HIS A 47 8.25 15.23 19.48
N THR A 48 8.04 14.10 20.14
CA THR A 48 8.90 12.93 20.03
C THR A 48 8.05 11.70 19.77
N LEU A 49 8.20 11.13 18.57
CA LEU A 49 7.64 9.84 18.19
C LEU A 49 8.61 8.74 18.62
N VAL A 50 8.09 7.71 19.28
CA VAL A 50 8.86 6.53 19.66
C VAL A 50 8.19 5.30 19.08
N ILE A 51 8.92 4.58 18.24
CA ILE A 51 8.47 3.35 17.58
C ILE A 51 9.14 2.19 18.28
N TYR A 52 8.34 1.28 18.81
CA TYR A 52 8.81 0.14 19.60
C TYR A 52 8.83 -1.15 18.76
N PRO A 53 9.84 -2.00 18.96
CA PRO A 53 9.72 -3.40 18.56
C PRO A 53 8.67 -4.09 19.45
N PRO A 54 8.10 -5.21 19.00
CA PRO A 54 7.24 -6.02 19.85
C PRO A 54 8.03 -6.51 21.08
N ALA A 55 7.40 -6.45 22.25
CA ALA A 55 7.98 -6.93 23.49
C ALA A 55 8.17 -8.46 23.50
N ASP A 56 7.23 -9.18 22.87
CA ASP A 56 7.26 -10.63 22.67
C ASP A 56 6.38 -11.03 21.47
N GLU A 57 6.29 -12.33 21.16
CA GLU A 57 5.51 -12.86 20.03
C GLU A 57 4.01 -12.63 20.10
N LYS A 58 3.47 -12.29 21.27
CA LYS A 58 2.05 -12.00 21.47
C LYS A 58 1.76 -10.49 21.46
N ASP A 59 2.80 -9.67 21.44
CA ASP A 59 2.66 -8.21 21.35
C ASP A 59 2.18 -7.82 19.95
N ILE A 60 0.91 -7.41 19.89
CA ILE A 60 0.24 -6.92 18.69
C ILE A 60 0.47 -5.41 18.43
N THR A 61 1.16 -4.71 19.34
CA THR A 61 1.34 -3.25 19.29
C THR A 61 2.72 -2.83 18.79
N GLY A 62 3.71 -3.72 18.84
CA GLY A 62 5.04 -3.47 18.28
C GLY A 62 5.06 -3.57 16.75
N ILE A 63 5.96 -2.80 16.12
CA ILE A 63 6.09 -2.81 14.66
C ILE A 63 6.81 -4.07 14.20
N ARG A 64 6.18 -4.75 13.24
CA ARG A 64 6.70 -5.92 12.54
C ARG A 64 6.64 -5.69 11.04
N ALA A 65 7.54 -6.32 10.31
CA ALA A 65 7.41 -6.49 8.87
C ALA A 65 6.37 -7.59 8.55
N PHE A 66 6.04 -7.76 7.27
CA PHE A 66 4.99 -8.67 6.79
C PHE A 66 5.28 -10.16 7.03
N ASP A 67 6.55 -10.55 7.14
CA ASP A 67 7.01 -11.87 7.62
C ASP A 67 6.87 -12.04 9.14
N GLY A 68 6.42 -11.02 9.86
CA GLY A 68 6.42 -10.99 11.32
C GLY A 68 7.77 -10.62 11.94
N ALA A 69 8.81 -10.33 11.13
CA ALA A 69 10.11 -9.94 11.64
C ALA A 69 9.98 -8.64 12.44
N PRO A 70 10.46 -8.61 13.70
CA PRO A 70 10.31 -7.44 14.54
C PRO A 70 11.21 -6.31 14.05
N LEU A 71 10.82 -5.07 14.35
CA LEU A 71 11.75 -3.95 14.29
C LEU A 71 13.00 -4.30 15.11
N GLU A 72 14.21 -4.11 14.56
CA GLU A 72 15.46 -4.54 15.22
C GLU A 72 15.64 -3.90 16.61
N LYS A 73 15.28 -2.61 16.73
CA LYS A 73 15.39 -1.83 17.96
C LYS A 73 14.45 -0.63 17.93
N LYS A 74 14.16 -0.10 19.12
CA LYS A 74 13.40 1.13 19.31
C LYS A 74 13.97 2.25 18.42
N LYS A 75 13.09 2.94 17.70
CA LYS A 75 13.43 4.15 16.92
C LYS A 75 12.78 5.36 17.59
N THR A 76 13.52 6.46 17.63
CA THR A 76 13.02 7.73 18.16
C THR A 76 13.21 8.79 17.09
N VAL A 77 12.15 9.52 16.79
CA VAL A 77 12.16 10.66 15.87
C VAL A 77 11.59 11.85 16.61
N SER A 78 12.33 12.96 16.65
CA SER A 78 11.85 14.21 17.24
C SER A 78 11.70 15.26 16.15
N PHE A 79 10.60 16.00 16.20
CA PHE A 79 10.30 17.06 15.24
C PHE A 79 9.55 18.19 15.95
N MET A 80 9.70 19.40 15.45
CA MET A 80 9.06 20.59 16.02
C MET A 80 8.00 21.08 15.05
N THR A 81 6.79 21.29 15.56
CA THR A 81 5.70 21.90 14.79
C THR A 81 5.94 23.41 14.64
N SER A 82 5.46 24.00 13.54
CA SER A 82 5.51 25.45 13.35
C SER A 82 4.65 26.18 14.39
N GLU A 83 4.99 27.43 14.68
CA GLU A 83 4.18 28.31 15.54
C GLU A 83 2.86 28.71 14.88
N THR A 84 2.84 28.77 13.55
CA THR A 84 1.64 29.04 12.75
C THR A 84 0.93 27.74 12.44
N VAL A 85 -0.37 27.67 12.73
CA VAL A 85 -1.26 26.62 12.23
C VAL A 85 -1.50 26.89 10.74
N THR A 86 -0.90 26.10 9.87
CA THR A 86 -1.36 26.02 8.47
C THR A 86 -2.71 25.31 8.46
N ASP A 87 -3.68 25.86 7.73
CA ASP A 87 -4.97 25.21 7.50
C ASP A 87 -4.72 23.89 6.75
N PRO A 88 -5.05 22.71 7.30
CA PRO A 88 -4.76 21.45 6.63
C PRO A 88 -5.65 21.18 5.42
N SER A 89 -6.69 21.99 5.19
CA SER A 89 -7.37 21.99 3.89
C SER A 89 -6.47 22.51 2.76
N HIS A 90 -5.36 23.16 3.10
CA HIS A 90 -4.29 23.54 2.18
C HIS A 90 -3.11 22.54 2.17
N ASP A 91 -3.05 21.61 3.14
CA ASP A 91 -2.14 20.46 3.09
C ASP A 91 -2.73 19.40 2.14
N VAL A 92 -2.63 19.69 0.85
CA VAL A 92 -2.96 18.75 -0.25
C VAL A 92 -2.01 17.54 -0.30
N ASP A 93 -0.94 17.56 0.50
CA ASP A 93 0.16 16.60 0.48
C ASP A 93 -0.17 15.24 1.14
N ASP A 94 -1.24 15.13 1.95
CA ASP A 94 -1.58 13.91 2.70
C ASP A 94 -2.75 13.11 2.08
N VAL A 95 -3.28 13.57 0.94
CA VAL A 95 -4.39 12.94 0.23
C VAL A 95 -3.83 12.16 -0.95
N TRP A 96 -4.06 10.84 -0.94
CA TRP A 96 -3.80 10.00 -2.09
C TRP A 96 -4.35 10.66 -3.37
N PRO A 97 -3.58 10.68 -4.47
CA PRO A 97 -4.08 11.26 -5.71
C PRO A 97 -5.40 10.60 -6.11
N VAL A 98 -6.30 11.34 -6.76
CA VAL A 98 -7.52 10.72 -7.28
C VAL A 98 -7.14 9.90 -8.50
N VAL A 99 -7.60 8.65 -8.61
CA VAL A 99 -7.51 7.88 -9.86
C VAL A 99 -8.88 7.49 -10.34
N ASP A 100 -9.06 7.44 -11.65
CA ASP A 100 -10.32 7.04 -12.27
C ASP A 100 -10.15 5.73 -13.04
N TRP A 101 -11.21 4.92 -13.01
CA TRP A 101 -11.21 3.65 -13.73
C TRP A 101 -11.07 3.86 -15.25
N CYS A 102 -11.74 4.87 -15.79
CA CYS A 102 -11.88 5.11 -17.23
C CYS A 102 -10.95 6.19 -17.77
N ASN A 103 -10.60 7.16 -16.95
CA ASN A 103 -9.92 8.37 -17.38
C ASN A 103 -8.55 8.50 -16.71
N GLU A 104 -7.60 9.01 -17.48
CA GLU A 104 -6.35 9.50 -16.94
C GLU A 104 -6.62 10.73 -16.08
N THR A 105 -5.88 10.88 -14.99
CA THR A 105 -6.05 12.03 -14.09
C THR A 105 -5.52 13.30 -14.75
N VAL A 106 -6.15 14.44 -14.43
CA VAL A 106 -5.71 15.75 -14.93
C VAL A 106 -4.96 16.47 -13.82
N GLY A 107 -3.71 16.85 -14.10
CA GLY A 107 -2.81 17.52 -13.15
C GLY A 107 -1.72 16.59 -12.61
N PRO A 108 -0.74 17.10 -11.85
CA PRO A 108 0.26 16.29 -11.17
C PRO A 108 -0.32 15.65 -9.88
N PRO A 109 -0.20 14.31 -9.64
CA PRO A 109 0.37 13.33 -10.55
C PRO A 109 -0.59 13.05 -11.70
N LYS A 110 -0.02 12.93 -12.89
CA LYS A 110 -0.74 12.40 -14.03
C LYS A 110 -0.66 10.87 -13.97
N LEU A 111 -1.70 10.22 -13.47
CA LEU A 111 -1.79 8.77 -13.34
C LEU A 111 -2.69 8.21 -14.45
N PRO A 112 -2.30 7.08 -15.08
CA PRO A 112 -3.08 6.45 -16.12
C PRO A 112 -4.45 5.99 -15.62
N ALA A 113 -5.42 5.93 -16.53
CA ALA A 113 -6.68 5.24 -16.28
C ALA A 113 -6.42 3.79 -15.85
N VAL A 114 -7.04 3.36 -14.75
CA VAL A 114 -6.80 2.02 -14.19
C VAL A 114 -7.15 0.92 -15.19
N ARG A 115 -8.22 1.11 -15.99
CA ARG A 115 -8.59 0.18 -17.07
C ARG A 115 -7.46 -0.02 -18.07
N THR A 116 -6.73 1.04 -18.41
CA THR A 116 -5.58 0.95 -19.34
C THR A 116 -4.45 0.14 -18.73
N VAL A 117 -4.19 0.32 -17.43
CA VAL A 117 -3.19 -0.46 -16.70
C VAL A 117 -3.57 -1.93 -16.66
N ILE A 118 -4.79 -2.25 -16.21
CA ILE A 118 -5.31 -3.63 -16.15
C ILE A 118 -5.36 -4.26 -17.55
N GLY A 119 -5.64 -3.48 -18.59
CA GLY A 119 -5.63 -3.90 -19.98
C GLY A 119 -4.31 -4.55 -20.43
N LYS A 120 -3.17 -4.12 -19.85
CA LYS A 120 -1.84 -4.70 -20.11
C LYS A 120 -1.73 -6.15 -19.64
N CYS A 121 -2.57 -6.58 -18.70
CA CYS A 121 -2.57 -7.91 -18.11
C CYS A 121 -3.57 -8.88 -18.77
N VAL A 122 -4.50 -8.37 -19.59
CA VAL A 122 -5.60 -9.17 -20.18
C VAL A 122 -5.13 -10.28 -21.11
N GLY A 123 -3.95 -10.16 -21.73
CA GLY A 123 -3.42 -11.19 -22.63
C GLY A 123 -3.29 -12.58 -21.97
N CYS A 124 -2.94 -12.63 -20.68
CA CYS A 124 -2.82 -13.87 -19.91
C CYS A 124 -3.99 -14.06 -18.92
N HIS A 125 -4.58 -12.95 -18.48
CA HIS A 125 -5.66 -12.91 -17.49
C HIS A 125 -7.01 -12.63 -18.13
N GLY A 126 -7.26 -13.11 -19.35
CA GLY A 126 -8.53 -12.91 -20.04
C GLY A 126 -8.95 -14.15 -20.81
N GLY A 127 -10.20 -14.13 -21.29
CA GLY A 127 -10.77 -15.22 -22.08
C GLY A 127 -11.31 -16.37 -21.23
N THR A 128 -11.44 -17.56 -21.84
CA THR A 128 -12.16 -18.69 -21.24
C THR A 128 -11.36 -19.47 -20.19
N ASN A 129 -10.04 -19.29 -20.13
CA ASN A 129 -9.18 -19.97 -19.16
C ASN A 129 -8.10 -19.00 -18.63
N PRO A 130 -8.49 -18.00 -17.81
CA PRO A 130 -7.58 -16.99 -17.32
C PRO A 130 -6.54 -17.59 -16.35
N MET A 131 -5.27 -17.19 -16.50
CA MET A 131 -4.20 -17.63 -15.61
C MET A 131 -4.47 -17.23 -14.16
N GLY A 132 -4.10 -18.11 -13.23
CA GLY A 132 -4.33 -17.89 -11.80
C GLY A 132 -5.81 -17.84 -11.41
N ARG A 133 -6.74 -18.22 -12.31
CA ARG A 133 -8.20 -18.04 -12.17
C ARG A 133 -8.61 -16.58 -11.93
N MET A 134 -7.81 -15.63 -12.43
CA MET A 134 -8.01 -14.20 -12.28
C MET A 134 -8.37 -13.61 -13.64
N ASP A 135 -9.64 -13.28 -13.84
CA ASP A 135 -10.15 -12.73 -15.09
C ASP A 135 -10.25 -11.20 -15.02
N LEU A 136 -9.41 -10.55 -15.81
CA LEU A 136 -9.24 -9.10 -15.94
C LEU A 136 -9.89 -8.55 -17.22
N SER A 137 -10.58 -9.38 -18.00
CA SER A 137 -11.11 -9.02 -19.32
C SER A 137 -12.24 -7.99 -19.30
N SER A 138 -12.98 -7.88 -18.19
CA SER A 138 -14.10 -6.96 -18.04
C SER A 138 -14.33 -6.56 -16.58
N PRO A 139 -15.02 -5.44 -16.30
CA PRO A 139 -15.35 -5.05 -14.93
C PRO A 139 -16.12 -6.14 -14.15
N ASP A 140 -17.07 -6.83 -14.78
CA ASP A 140 -17.82 -7.92 -14.12
C ASP A 140 -16.95 -9.13 -13.84
N ALA A 141 -16.05 -9.49 -14.76
CA ALA A 141 -15.07 -10.54 -14.55
C ALA A 141 -14.11 -10.19 -13.39
N ILE A 142 -13.66 -8.94 -13.30
CA ILE A 142 -12.80 -8.47 -12.20
C ILE A 142 -13.54 -8.54 -10.86
N ARG A 143 -14.81 -8.10 -10.79
CA ARG A 143 -15.61 -8.17 -9.56
C ARG A 143 -15.75 -9.61 -9.06
N THR A 144 -16.06 -10.53 -9.98
CA THR A 144 -16.37 -11.93 -9.63
C THR A 144 -15.13 -12.78 -9.40
N SER A 145 -14.01 -12.45 -10.03
CA SER A 145 -12.80 -13.28 -9.98
C SER A 145 -11.66 -12.67 -9.16
N SER A 146 -11.64 -11.36 -8.91
CA SER A 146 -10.45 -10.70 -8.35
C SER A 146 -10.74 -9.94 -7.05
N ILE A 147 -11.82 -9.18 -6.99
CA ILE A 147 -12.16 -8.35 -5.83
C ILE A 147 -12.71 -9.22 -4.69
N GLY A 148 -12.05 -9.19 -3.53
CA GLY A 148 -12.43 -9.98 -2.35
C GLY A 148 -12.23 -11.49 -2.51
N VAL A 149 -11.79 -11.96 -3.67
CA VAL A 149 -11.53 -13.37 -3.94
C VAL A 149 -10.15 -13.74 -3.44
N LEU A 150 -10.06 -14.79 -2.62
CA LEU A 150 -8.79 -15.27 -2.08
C LEU A 150 -7.83 -15.66 -3.21
N ALA A 151 -6.55 -15.33 -3.04
CA ALA A 151 -5.51 -15.78 -3.93
C ALA A 151 -5.37 -17.31 -3.85
N ALA A 152 -5.89 -18.01 -4.85
CA ALA A 152 -5.86 -19.48 -4.91
C ALA A 152 -4.43 -20.06 -4.98
N GLU A 153 -3.44 -19.24 -5.28
CA GLU A 153 -2.04 -19.61 -5.49
C GLU A 153 -1.27 -19.91 -4.20
N VAL A 154 -1.84 -19.57 -3.04
CA VAL A 154 -1.20 -19.61 -1.71
C VAL A 154 -2.01 -20.44 -0.70
N VAL A 155 -3.02 -21.17 -1.17
CA VAL A 155 -3.84 -22.05 -0.32
C VAL A 155 -3.61 -23.49 -0.77
N PRO A 156 -3.01 -24.36 0.07
CA PRO A 156 -3.10 -25.80 -0.17
C PRO A 156 -4.60 -26.20 -0.17
N LEU A 157 -4.99 -27.08 -1.10
CA LEU A 157 -6.39 -27.37 -1.46
C LEU A 157 -7.30 -27.80 -0.28
N ASP A 158 -6.75 -28.07 0.89
CA ASP A 158 -7.44 -28.50 2.11
C ASP A 158 -7.87 -27.34 3.05
N HIS A 159 -7.50 -26.08 2.77
CA HIS A 159 -7.80 -24.92 3.64
C HIS A 159 -8.58 -23.77 2.96
N VAL A 160 -9.31 -24.05 1.88
CA VAL A 160 -10.10 -23.03 1.16
C VAL A 160 -11.22 -22.49 2.06
N GLY A 161 -11.15 -21.20 2.43
CA GLY A 161 -12.26 -20.47 3.05
C GLY A 161 -11.99 -19.79 4.39
N ASN A 162 -10.83 -20.01 5.02
CA ASN A 162 -10.47 -19.36 6.28
C ASN A 162 -9.27 -18.43 6.12
N THR A 163 -9.38 -17.19 6.61
CA THR A 163 -8.22 -16.32 6.84
C THR A 163 -7.33 -16.97 7.90
N SER A 164 -6.10 -17.37 7.54
CA SER A 164 -5.16 -17.93 8.52
C SER A 164 -4.60 -16.80 9.37
N GLN A 165 -4.71 -16.90 10.70
CA GLN A 165 -4.06 -15.96 11.63
C GLN A 165 -2.55 -16.16 11.72
N THR A 166 -2.06 -17.33 11.28
CA THR A 166 -0.64 -17.69 11.21
C THR A 166 -0.38 -18.39 9.88
N PRO A 167 -0.38 -17.64 8.77
CA PRO A 167 -0.17 -18.23 7.46
C PRO A 167 1.22 -18.88 7.40
N MET A 168 1.32 -20.10 6.86
CA MET A 168 2.63 -20.76 6.66
C MET A 168 3.44 -20.06 5.57
N ILE A 169 2.75 -19.38 4.65
CA ILE A 169 3.31 -18.66 3.51
C ILE A 169 2.57 -17.35 3.43
N PHE A 170 3.30 -16.24 3.33
CA PHE A 170 2.67 -14.94 3.15
C PHE A 170 1.80 -14.94 1.88
N GLY A 171 0.68 -14.21 1.90
CA GLY A 171 -0.35 -14.32 0.87
C GLY A 171 -1.45 -15.33 1.21
N GLN A 172 -1.20 -16.35 2.03
CA GLN A 172 -2.21 -17.37 2.33
C GLN A 172 -3.45 -16.74 2.98
N GLY A 173 -4.60 -16.86 2.29
CA GLY A 173 -5.85 -16.25 2.73
C GLY A 173 -5.95 -14.74 2.47
N MET A 174 -5.00 -14.14 1.75
CA MET A 174 -5.12 -12.75 1.28
C MET A 174 -6.03 -12.68 0.04
N PRO A 175 -6.89 -11.66 -0.07
CA PRO A 175 -7.58 -11.35 -1.31
C PRO A 175 -6.60 -11.03 -2.44
N ARG A 176 -6.96 -11.36 -3.69
CA ARG A 176 -6.21 -10.91 -4.87
C ARG A 176 -6.20 -9.39 -4.94
N ILE A 177 -7.37 -8.78 -4.74
CA ILE A 177 -7.58 -7.36 -4.57
C ILE A 177 -8.48 -7.18 -3.34
N ASP A 178 -8.01 -6.44 -2.34
CA ASP A 178 -8.77 -6.08 -1.14
C ASP A 178 -9.17 -4.59 -1.20
N PRO A 179 -10.43 -4.27 -1.54
CA PRO A 179 -10.90 -2.90 -1.62
C PRO A 179 -10.62 -2.08 -0.35
N GLY A 180 -9.95 -0.94 -0.51
CA GLY A 180 -9.57 -0.06 0.58
C GLY A 180 -8.25 -0.44 1.25
N ASN A 181 -7.69 -1.61 0.96
CA ASN A 181 -6.49 -2.11 1.62
C ASN A 181 -5.44 -2.65 0.62
N PRO A 182 -4.63 -1.77 0.00
CA PRO A 182 -3.57 -2.20 -0.89
C PRO A 182 -2.54 -3.10 -0.17
N GLY A 183 -2.26 -2.85 1.11
CA GLY A 183 -1.38 -3.70 1.91
C GLY A 183 -1.89 -5.13 2.11
N ASN A 184 -3.18 -5.38 1.93
CA ASN A 184 -3.76 -6.73 1.99
C ASN A 184 -4.11 -7.30 0.60
N SER A 185 -3.61 -6.72 -0.48
CA SER A 185 -3.90 -7.14 -1.86
C SER A 185 -2.75 -7.94 -2.47
N TYR A 186 -2.94 -9.26 -2.61
CA TYR A 186 -1.91 -10.18 -3.12
C TYR A 186 -1.37 -9.81 -4.51
N LEU A 187 -2.21 -9.23 -5.37
CA LEU A 187 -1.80 -8.74 -6.70
C LEU A 187 -0.60 -7.80 -6.62
N LEU A 188 -0.60 -6.87 -5.66
CA LEU A 188 0.48 -5.89 -5.55
C LEU A 188 1.80 -6.55 -5.19
N TYR A 189 1.78 -7.59 -4.35
CA TYR A 189 2.99 -8.33 -4.01
C TYR A 189 3.56 -9.11 -5.20
N LYS A 190 2.72 -9.70 -6.05
CA LYS A 190 3.17 -10.33 -7.32
C LYS A 190 3.87 -9.34 -8.24
N LEU A 191 3.42 -8.08 -8.25
CA LEU A 191 4.01 -7.01 -9.05
C LEU A 191 5.29 -6.43 -8.41
N ILE A 192 5.29 -6.24 -7.09
CA ILE A 192 6.42 -5.65 -6.34
C ILE A 192 7.65 -6.55 -6.34
N ILE A 193 7.50 -7.87 -6.39
CA ILE A 193 8.65 -8.79 -6.46
C ILE A 193 9.26 -8.91 -7.87
N ASN A 194 8.67 -8.26 -8.88
CA ASN A 194 9.25 -8.21 -10.22
C ASN A 194 10.22 -7.05 -10.32
N GLU A 195 11.51 -7.35 -10.43
CA GLU A 195 12.57 -6.36 -10.61
C GLU A 195 12.36 -5.45 -11.84
N LEU A 196 11.68 -5.96 -12.88
CA LEU A 196 11.42 -5.20 -14.11
C LEU A 196 10.42 -4.06 -13.92
N ASN A 197 9.63 -4.08 -12.84
CA ASN A 197 8.66 -3.02 -12.51
C ASN A 197 9.30 -1.82 -11.80
N TYR A 198 10.60 -1.85 -11.54
CA TYR A 198 11.33 -0.73 -10.95
C TYR A 198 12.07 0.05 -12.04
N PRO A 199 12.16 1.38 -11.92
CA PRO A 199 13.01 2.18 -12.80
C PRO A 199 14.45 1.68 -12.73
N SER A 200 15.13 1.65 -13.88
CA SER A 200 16.58 1.37 -13.89
C SER A 200 17.36 2.57 -13.34
N PRO A 201 18.56 2.37 -12.75
CA PRO A 201 19.41 3.48 -12.35
C PRO A 201 19.64 4.47 -13.51
N GLY A 202 19.33 5.75 -13.29
CA GLY A 202 19.42 6.80 -14.32
C GLY A 202 18.15 7.03 -15.15
N ASP A 203 17.08 6.27 -14.93
CA ASP A 203 15.76 6.55 -15.48
C ASP A 203 15.21 7.87 -14.90
N PRO A 204 14.72 8.83 -15.71
CA PRO A 204 14.06 10.03 -15.20
C PRO A 204 12.93 9.74 -14.21
N ALA A 205 12.24 8.60 -14.34
CA ALA A 205 11.19 8.17 -13.41
C ALA A 205 11.73 7.80 -12.01
N ALA A 206 13.01 7.44 -11.88
CA ALA A 206 13.68 7.26 -10.58
C ALA A 206 13.98 8.62 -9.91
N SER A 207 13.93 9.72 -10.64
CA SER A 207 14.25 11.05 -10.11
C SER A 207 13.04 11.94 -9.83
N ASP A 208 11.81 11.43 -10.00
CA ASP A 208 10.59 12.23 -9.83
C ASP A 208 10.39 12.65 -8.37
N PRO A 209 10.51 13.96 -8.04
CA PRO A 209 10.45 14.46 -6.67
C PRO A 209 9.00 14.63 -6.16
N PHE A 210 7.98 14.41 -7.00
CA PHE A 210 6.60 14.76 -6.68
C PHE A 210 5.85 13.73 -5.82
N TRP A 211 6.36 12.51 -5.63
CA TRP A 211 5.64 11.47 -4.89
C TRP A 211 6.22 11.25 -3.48
N GLU A 212 5.30 11.15 -2.51
CA GLU A 212 5.44 11.48 -1.08
C GLU A 212 6.70 10.94 -0.37
N ARG A 213 7.75 11.77 -0.30
CA ARG A 213 8.77 11.93 0.79
C ARG A 213 9.44 10.67 1.39
N GLY A 214 9.20 9.49 0.86
CA GLY A 214 10.08 8.35 0.83
C GLY A 214 10.37 8.14 -0.65
N LEU A 215 11.64 8.28 -1.05
CA LEU A 215 12.03 7.82 -2.37
C LEU A 215 11.51 6.37 -2.48
N PRO A 216 10.70 6.00 -3.51
CA PRO A 216 10.52 4.57 -3.77
C PRO A 216 11.93 3.99 -3.77
N PRO A 217 12.20 2.86 -3.10
CA PRO A 217 13.57 2.35 -3.05
C PRO A 217 14.07 2.32 -4.48
N LEU A 218 15.02 3.22 -4.77
CA LEU A 218 15.52 3.48 -6.13
C LEU A 218 16.17 2.22 -6.70
N GLU A 219 16.47 1.31 -5.79
CA GLU A 219 17.05 0.03 -6.01
C GLU A 219 15.97 -1.02 -5.75
N PRO A 220 15.85 -2.04 -6.63
CA PRO A 220 15.06 -3.21 -6.31
C PRO A 220 15.52 -3.78 -4.95
N PRO A 221 14.66 -4.55 -4.24
CA PRO A 221 15.12 -5.26 -3.05
C PRO A 221 16.39 -6.07 -3.38
N SER A 222 17.32 -6.20 -2.42
CA SER A 222 18.55 -6.97 -2.64
C SER A 222 18.21 -8.40 -3.09
N ASN A 223 19.12 -9.08 -3.79
CA ASN A 223 18.88 -10.47 -4.20
C ASN A 223 18.56 -11.38 -3.01
N GLU A 224 19.17 -11.13 -1.85
CA GLU A 224 18.87 -11.84 -0.60
C GLU A 224 17.45 -11.56 -0.12
N GLU A 225 17.00 -10.31 -0.19
CA GLU A 225 15.63 -9.91 0.13
C GLU A 225 14.63 -10.48 -0.87
N ILE A 226 14.91 -10.42 -2.17
CA ILE A 226 14.09 -11.05 -3.22
C ILE A 226 13.98 -12.55 -2.98
N GLN A 227 15.10 -13.23 -2.67
CA GLN A 227 15.11 -14.66 -2.43
C GLN A 227 14.32 -15.01 -1.17
N ARG A 228 14.50 -14.26 -0.08
CA ARG A 228 13.72 -14.40 1.16
C ARG A 228 12.23 -14.19 0.91
N LEU A 229 11.87 -13.18 0.10
CA LEU A 229 10.51 -12.91 -0.33
C LEU A 229 9.95 -14.05 -1.19
N ARG A 230 10.73 -14.62 -2.11
CA ARG A 230 10.30 -15.78 -2.92
C ARG A 230 10.07 -17.02 -2.07
N ASP A 231 10.98 -17.29 -1.13
CA ASP A 231 10.94 -18.47 -0.28
C ASP A 231 9.79 -18.43 0.75
N SER A 232 9.32 -17.22 1.11
CA SER A 232 8.33 -17.04 2.18
C SER A 232 7.02 -16.36 1.77
N PHE A 233 6.92 -15.72 0.59
CA PHE A 233 5.83 -14.77 0.27
C PHE A 233 5.09 -14.96 -1.06
N VAL A 234 5.78 -15.32 -2.14
CA VAL A 234 5.14 -15.34 -3.46
C VAL A 234 5.32 -16.69 -4.11
N TRP A 235 4.27 -17.49 -4.05
CA TRP A 235 4.17 -18.75 -4.79
C TRP A 235 4.03 -18.41 -6.30
N MET A 236 4.87 -19.02 -7.13
CA MET A 236 5.00 -18.80 -8.59
C MET A 236 5.65 -17.48 -9.04
N ASP A 237 5.85 -17.35 -10.35
CA ASP A 237 6.61 -16.28 -10.97
C ASP A 237 6.10 -14.86 -10.63
N PRO A 238 7.01 -13.87 -10.55
CA PRO A 238 6.67 -12.46 -10.48
C PRO A 238 5.86 -12.02 -11.71
N MET A 239 5.06 -10.96 -11.55
CA MET A 239 4.20 -10.41 -12.61
C MET A 239 4.64 -8.99 -13.02
N PRO A 240 4.47 -8.59 -14.29
CA PRO A 240 4.05 -9.42 -15.43
C PRO A 240 5.15 -10.39 -15.88
N VAL A 241 4.78 -11.60 -16.35
CA VAL A 241 5.75 -12.56 -16.92
C VAL A 241 6.35 -11.99 -18.20
N GLY A 242 7.66 -11.79 -18.23
CA GLY A 242 8.39 -11.29 -19.41
C GLY A 242 8.07 -9.84 -19.80
N GLY A 243 7.42 -9.08 -18.92
CA GLY A 243 7.04 -7.68 -19.15
C GLY A 243 7.24 -6.82 -17.91
N ARG A 244 6.78 -5.57 -17.99
CA ARG A 244 6.81 -4.63 -16.87
C ARG A 244 5.61 -3.69 -16.84
N LEU A 245 5.28 -3.24 -15.64
CA LEU A 245 4.48 -2.04 -15.39
C LEU A 245 5.42 -0.88 -15.05
N LEU A 246 5.07 0.33 -15.51
CA LEU A 246 5.80 1.54 -15.15
C LEU A 246 5.44 1.99 -13.74
N ALA A 247 6.22 2.92 -13.17
CA ALA A 247 5.96 3.43 -11.83
C ALA A 247 4.56 4.03 -11.68
N ASP A 248 4.09 4.79 -12.67
CA ASP A 248 2.75 5.38 -12.63
C ASP A 248 1.63 4.36 -12.81
N ASP A 249 1.88 3.26 -13.52
CA ASP A 249 0.96 2.13 -13.59
C ASP A 249 0.80 1.47 -12.20
N MET A 250 1.92 1.24 -11.52
CA MET A 250 1.96 0.67 -10.17
C MET A 250 1.24 1.57 -9.17
N ARG A 251 1.51 2.87 -9.20
CA ARG A 251 0.84 3.86 -8.37
C ARG A 251 -0.67 3.90 -8.64
N ALA A 252 -1.08 3.93 -9.91
CA ALA A 252 -2.49 3.94 -10.26
C ALA A 252 -3.24 2.74 -9.67
N LEU A 253 -2.62 1.54 -9.67
CA LEU A 253 -3.21 0.35 -9.05
C LEU A 253 -3.29 0.46 -7.53
N VAL A 254 -2.22 0.90 -6.85
CA VAL A 254 -2.23 1.06 -5.39
C VAL A 254 -3.32 2.03 -4.95
N VAL A 255 -3.36 3.20 -5.59
CA VAL A 255 -4.31 4.27 -5.29
C VAL A 255 -5.74 3.82 -5.56
N TRP A 256 -5.98 3.13 -6.67
CA TRP A 256 -7.30 2.60 -7.03
C TRP A 256 -7.80 1.61 -5.99
N ILE A 257 -6.93 0.71 -5.53
CA ILE A 257 -7.26 -0.24 -4.47
C ILE A 257 -7.55 0.51 -3.18
N ALA A 258 -6.71 1.47 -2.78
CA ALA A 258 -6.93 2.31 -1.60
C ALA A 258 -8.26 3.08 -1.65
N GLN A 259 -8.72 3.46 -2.85
CA GLN A 259 -10.01 4.11 -3.10
C GLN A 259 -11.19 3.13 -3.22
N GLY A 260 -11.03 1.88 -2.81
CA GLY A 260 -12.12 0.90 -2.79
C GLY A 260 -12.28 0.11 -4.09
N ALA A 261 -11.29 0.14 -4.97
CA ALA A 261 -11.26 -0.63 -6.23
C ALA A 261 -12.52 -0.42 -7.10
N HIS A 262 -13.09 0.80 -7.09
CA HIS A 262 -14.31 1.10 -7.81
C HIS A 262 -14.11 1.04 -9.33
N MET A 263 -15.08 0.47 -10.04
CA MET A 263 -15.07 0.37 -11.51
C MET A 263 -16.37 0.94 -12.07
N ALA A 264 -16.25 1.99 -12.87
CA ALA A 264 -17.36 2.62 -13.59
C ALA A 264 -17.55 1.99 -14.98
N GLN A 265 -18.72 2.21 -15.58
CA GLN A 265 -18.88 1.99 -17.02
C GLN A 265 -18.22 3.16 -17.76
N CYS A 266 -17.25 2.85 -18.62
CA CYS A 266 -16.59 3.89 -19.41
C CYS A 266 -17.49 4.30 -20.57
N VAL A 267 -17.59 5.61 -20.79
CA VAL A 267 -18.20 6.16 -22.00
C VAL A 267 -17.32 5.74 -23.20
N PRO A 268 -17.92 5.34 -24.33
CA PRO A 268 -17.18 5.00 -25.55
C PRO A 268 -16.24 6.11 -26.05
#